data_AF-A0AAD7U9T8-F1
#
_entry.id   AF-A0AAD7U9T8-F1
#
_cell.length_a   1.000
_cell.length_b   1.000
_cell.length_c   1.000
_cell.angle_alpha   90.00
_cell.angle_beta   90.00
_cell.angle_gamma   90.00
#
_symmetry.space_group_name_H-M   'P 1'
#
loop_
_entity.id
_entity.type
_entity.pdbx_description
1 polymer ?
#
loop_
_entity_poly.entity_id
_entity_poly.type
_entity_poly.pdbx_seq_one_letter_code
_entity_poly.pdbx_strand_id
1 'polypeptide(L)'
;MGEVGDDEELKTVSAFWVGFDLDGRRAELDARALEVADGKEASAEARKQLSRLTSGFRERYMPASARGDGDASRGVLEAMVSSSEEGGAAARRAVDEVCGREGRIWSGAVELLKAYQEELDALSRRARSSDSAFLSLYRSLYAAPDPANALRRAGRESQRARELGAENAKLATELKMYDGEFAQLKNQELKIRELEDALGDAERGADARAEERAEERAAEAEREAEARINAARERERGLERRLQRVLQEKDELEKRLATKLPPRGEARPREGTPAALEDVVAADASERAVAAEREAAMLRAMLKKSAQDQHLKRRRLAEAEAERNESRSALADSRREANVLRDENADLQHSVAALESALEDVRKSAADDRRELDGLRRSLAKDDPERTVDSTKKLLRYETEETGGVCAQLSADDVDDEVEPDPKLLQRRVATLETDVVAARDDARREKDAKDKLARENLQLVDKLRRSKSDLEAPDDDHPEKNDQRSRAKRTFPEKIAAPRHSAARRCAFLYVAALHFLVFAATIYLSHFECSPCHCGSDTRPDLGSRRRRRRR
;
A
#
# COMPACT_ATOMS: atom_id res chain seq x y z
N MET A 1 -21.27 -8.38 -13.05
CA MET A 1 -22.11 -7.57 -13.95
C MET A 1 -23.05 -6.61 -13.22
N GLY A 2 -23.19 -6.64 -11.88
CA GLY A 2 -24.07 -5.69 -11.16
C GLY A 2 -23.49 -4.28 -10.93
N GLU A 3 -22.18 -4.14 -10.74
CA GLU A 3 -21.60 -2.89 -10.22
C GLU A 3 -21.62 -1.69 -11.18
N VAL A 4 -21.78 -1.88 -12.50
CA VAL A 4 -21.69 -0.76 -13.46
C VAL A 4 -22.98 0.06 -13.51
N GLY A 5 -24.13 -0.55 -13.22
CA GLY A 5 -25.43 0.14 -13.21
C GLY A 5 -25.57 1.12 -12.04
N ASP A 6 -25.09 0.73 -10.87
CA ASP A 6 -25.27 1.48 -9.61
C ASP A 6 -24.58 2.85 -9.64
N ASP A 7 -23.52 3.01 -10.43
CA ASP A 7 -22.75 4.25 -10.48
C ASP A 7 -23.33 5.31 -11.40
N GLU A 8 -23.91 4.90 -12.53
CA GLU A 8 -24.62 5.84 -13.40
C GLU A 8 -25.90 6.34 -12.71
N GLU A 9 -26.55 5.47 -11.94
CA GLU A 9 -27.66 5.85 -11.06
C GLU A 9 -27.18 6.83 -9.98
N LEU A 10 -26.08 6.54 -9.29
CA LEU A 10 -25.52 7.42 -8.25
C LEU A 10 -25.10 8.79 -8.81
N LYS A 11 -24.49 8.83 -10.00
CA LYS A 11 -24.14 10.09 -10.69
C LYS A 11 -25.39 10.89 -11.06
N THR A 12 -26.42 10.22 -11.59
CA THR A 12 -27.69 10.86 -11.96
C THR A 12 -28.38 11.46 -10.73
N VAL A 13 -28.47 10.70 -9.65
CA VAL A 13 -29.06 11.13 -8.38
C VAL A 13 -28.25 12.26 -7.75
N SER A 14 -26.92 12.15 -7.76
CA SER A 14 -26.02 13.22 -7.30
C SER A 14 -26.23 14.50 -8.09
N ALA A 15 -26.25 14.44 -9.43
CA ALA A 15 -26.47 15.60 -10.28
C ALA A 15 -27.82 16.29 -10.01
N PHE A 16 -28.88 15.52 -9.80
CA PHE A 16 -30.18 16.04 -9.41
C PHE A 16 -30.10 16.83 -8.09
N TRP A 17 -29.53 16.24 -7.03
CA TRP A 17 -29.47 16.90 -5.72
C TRP A 17 -28.55 18.10 -5.69
N VAL A 18 -27.47 18.10 -6.49
CA VAL A 18 -26.63 19.28 -6.70
C VAL A 18 -27.41 20.43 -7.34
N GLY A 19 -28.23 20.13 -8.35
CA GLY A 19 -29.07 21.15 -8.99
C GLY A 19 -30.27 21.57 -8.14
N PHE A 20 -30.75 20.68 -7.27
CA PHE A 20 -31.85 20.98 -6.35
C PHE A 20 -31.44 21.96 -5.25
N ASP A 21 -30.23 21.82 -4.70
CA ASP A 21 -29.66 22.71 -3.67
C ASP A 21 -30.62 22.96 -2.51
N LEU A 22 -30.84 21.93 -1.69
CA LEU A 22 -31.78 21.99 -0.56
C LEU A 22 -31.39 23.10 0.43
N ASP A 23 -30.09 23.28 0.67
CA ASP A 23 -29.59 24.29 1.60
C ASP A 23 -29.84 25.71 1.09
N GLY A 24 -29.61 25.97 -0.19
CA GLY A 24 -29.95 27.25 -0.83
C GLY A 24 -31.46 27.57 -0.80
N ARG A 25 -32.32 26.56 -0.85
CA ARG A 25 -33.78 26.72 -0.81
C ARG A 25 -34.38 26.88 0.59
N ARG A 26 -33.59 26.76 1.67
CA ARG A 26 -34.10 26.91 3.05
C ARG A 26 -34.78 28.27 3.28
N ALA A 27 -34.22 29.35 2.74
CA ALA A 27 -34.79 30.69 2.85
C ALA A 27 -36.17 30.80 2.16
N GLU A 28 -36.35 30.14 1.00
CA GLU A 28 -37.65 30.08 0.32
C GLU A 28 -38.68 29.28 1.13
N LEU A 29 -38.24 28.17 1.75
CA LEU A 29 -39.09 27.37 2.63
C LEU A 29 -39.54 28.16 3.87
N ASP A 30 -38.65 28.94 4.47
CA ASP A 30 -38.98 29.79 5.62
C ASP A 30 -39.95 30.91 5.25
N ALA A 31 -39.72 31.57 4.10
CA ALA A 31 -40.65 32.58 3.59
C ALA A 31 -42.06 32.00 3.38
N ARG A 32 -42.18 30.80 2.79
CA ARG A 32 -43.47 30.13 2.63
C ARG A 32 -44.07 29.67 3.96
N ALA A 33 -43.26 29.24 4.91
CA ALA A 33 -43.74 28.87 6.24
C ALA A 33 -44.33 30.06 7.00
N LEU A 34 -43.72 31.24 6.87
CA LEU A 34 -44.24 32.50 7.42
C LEU A 34 -45.56 32.91 6.76
N GLU A 35 -45.64 32.88 5.43
CA GLU A 35 -46.91 33.16 4.72
C GLU A 35 -48.06 32.24 5.15
N VAL A 36 -47.77 30.95 5.34
CA VAL A 36 -48.76 29.96 5.83
C VAL A 36 -49.14 30.25 7.29
N ALA A 37 -48.20 30.69 8.13
CA ALA A 37 -48.48 31.06 9.50
C ALA A 37 -49.39 32.30 9.60
N ASP A 38 -49.13 33.33 8.80
CA ASP A 38 -49.96 34.54 8.74
C ASP A 38 -51.36 34.22 8.21
N GLY A 39 -51.45 33.41 7.15
CA GLY A 39 -52.73 32.95 6.60
C GLY A 39 -53.53 32.10 7.59
N LYS A 40 -52.86 31.30 8.42
CA LYS A 40 -53.48 30.53 9.49
C LYS A 40 -54.08 31.43 10.56
N GLU A 41 -53.36 32.45 11.02
CA GLU A 41 -53.84 33.37 12.04
C GLU A 41 -55.07 34.14 11.55
N ALA A 42 -55.00 34.69 10.33
CA ALA A 42 -56.13 35.37 9.69
C ALA A 42 -57.35 34.44 9.54
N SER A 43 -57.14 33.20 9.09
CA SER A 43 -58.21 32.20 8.94
C SER A 43 -58.82 31.79 10.30
N ALA A 44 -58.00 31.65 11.34
CA ALA A 44 -58.46 31.33 12.68
C ALA A 44 -59.30 32.45 13.28
N GLU A 45 -58.88 33.71 13.10
CA GLU A 45 -59.63 34.86 13.59
C GLU A 45 -60.97 35.02 12.86
N ALA A 46 -61.00 34.85 11.53
CA ALA A 46 -62.23 34.86 10.75
C ALA A 46 -63.23 33.78 11.23
N ARG A 47 -62.77 32.54 11.51
CA ARG A 47 -63.64 31.48 12.06
C ARG A 47 -64.17 31.80 13.46
N LYS A 48 -63.34 32.38 14.34
CA LYS A 48 -63.77 32.83 15.67
C LYS A 48 -64.81 33.95 15.57
N GLN A 49 -64.61 34.92 14.69
CA GLN A 49 -65.56 35.99 14.44
C GLN A 49 -66.90 35.44 13.94
N LEU A 50 -66.88 34.52 12.96
CA LEU A 50 -68.09 33.86 12.48
C LEU A 50 -68.82 33.11 13.60
N SER A 51 -68.11 32.30 14.41
CA SER A 51 -68.74 31.57 15.52
C SER A 51 -69.32 32.50 16.59
N ARG A 52 -68.65 33.63 16.89
CA ARG A 52 -69.19 34.68 17.77
C ARG A 52 -70.45 35.31 17.19
N LEU A 53 -70.47 35.61 15.89
CA LEU A 53 -71.64 36.19 15.22
C LEU A 53 -72.82 35.20 15.19
N THR A 54 -72.57 33.91 14.92
CA THR A 54 -73.59 32.85 14.93
C THR A 54 -74.19 32.66 16.33
N SER A 55 -73.33 32.60 17.36
CA SER A 55 -73.76 32.47 18.76
C SER A 55 -74.52 33.72 19.23
N GLY A 56 -74.01 34.91 18.92
CA GLY A 56 -74.65 36.18 19.27
C GLY A 56 -75.95 36.43 18.51
N PHE A 57 -76.15 35.84 17.32
CA PHE A 57 -77.43 35.86 16.62
C PHE A 57 -78.45 34.98 17.33
N ARG A 58 -78.07 33.76 17.72
CA ARG A 58 -78.90 32.86 18.53
C ARG A 58 -79.31 33.50 19.86
N GLU A 59 -78.39 34.21 20.51
CA GLU A 59 -78.63 34.86 21.80
C GLU A 59 -79.47 36.15 21.72
N ARG A 60 -79.36 36.94 20.64
CA ARG A 60 -80.09 38.21 20.53
C ARG A 60 -81.47 38.08 19.90
N TYR A 61 -81.63 37.20 18.92
CA TYR A 61 -82.82 37.20 18.06
C TYR A 61 -83.74 36.00 18.26
N MET A 62 -83.27 34.89 18.85
CA MET A 62 -84.15 33.74 19.10
C MET A 62 -84.86 33.86 20.45
N PRO A 63 -86.18 33.60 20.53
CA PRO A 63 -86.89 33.58 21.81
C PRO A 63 -86.37 32.44 22.71
N ALA A 64 -86.41 32.61 24.04
CA ALA A 64 -85.92 31.62 25.00
C ALA A 64 -86.58 30.23 24.82
N SER A 65 -87.85 30.20 24.40
CA SER A 65 -88.60 28.99 24.04
C SER A 65 -87.99 28.20 22.87
N ALA A 66 -87.36 28.88 21.90
CA ALA A 66 -86.71 28.26 20.76
C ALA A 66 -85.24 27.89 21.02
N ARG A 67 -84.61 28.43 22.08
CA ARG A 67 -83.21 28.14 22.44
C ARG A 67 -83.03 26.77 23.09
N GLY A 68 -84.10 26.19 23.63
CA GLY A 68 -84.09 24.93 24.36
C GLY A 68 -83.82 25.06 25.86
N ASP A 69 -83.84 26.28 26.41
CA ASP A 69 -83.70 26.54 27.84
C ASP A 69 -85.08 26.30 28.52
N GLY A 70 -85.29 25.07 28.96
CA GLY A 70 -86.60 24.47 29.27
C GLY A 70 -87.37 24.96 30.49
N ASP A 71 -87.21 26.21 30.95
CA ASP A 71 -87.86 26.64 32.22
C ASP A 71 -88.71 27.94 32.12
N ALA A 72 -88.62 28.70 31.02
CA ALA A 72 -89.31 30.00 30.93
C ALA A 72 -90.73 29.95 30.31
N SER A 73 -91.08 28.88 29.60
CA SER A 73 -92.33 28.86 28.79
C SER A 73 -93.57 28.35 29.55
N ARG A 74 -93.39 27.86 30.78
CA ARG A 74 -94.49 27.30 31.58
C ARG A 74 -95.32 28.37 32.30
N GLY A 75 -94.70 29.48 32.71
CA GLY A 75 -95.37 30.56 33.47
C GLY A 75 -96.27 31.48 32.64
N VAL A 76 -96.03 31.63 31.34
CA VAL A 76 -96.80 32.57 30.49
C VAL A 76 -98.12 31.96 30.02
N LEU A 77 -98.15 30.64 29.77
CA LEU A 77 -99.37 29.91 29.39
C LEU A 77 -100.34 29.73 30.57
N GLU A 78 -99.84 29.61 31.80
CA GLU A 78 -100.67 29.48 33.01
C GLU A 78 -101.41 30.79 33.35
N ALA A 79 -100.87 31.95 32.99
CA ALA A 79 -101.49 33.25 33.25
C ALA A 79 -102.63 33.63 32.26
N MET A 80 -102.70 33.02 31.07
CA MET A 80 -103.70 33.36 30.04
C MET A 80 -104.98 32.50 30.08
N VAL A 81 -105.03 31.48 30.93
CA VAL A 81 -106.18 30.55 31.04
C VAL A 81 -107.30 31.09 31.95
N SER A 82 -107.11 32.22 32.63
CA SER A 82 -108.08 32.76 33.60
C SER A 82 -109.06 33.82 33.08
N SER A 83 -109.30 33.95 31.77
CA SER A 83 -110.31 34.92 31.27
C SER A 83 -111.09 34.46 30.03
N SER A 84 -112.41 34.31 30.24
CA SER A 84 -113.58 34.29 29.35
C SER A 84 -113.59 33.38 28.10
N GLU A 85 -114.62 32.52 28.01
CA GLU A 85 -114.60 31.29 27.21
C GLU A 85 -115.14 31.38 25.76
N GLU A 86 -115.91 32.38 25.35
CA GLU A 86 -116.64 32.25 24.05
C GLU A 86 -116.09 33.05 22.86
N GLY A 87 -115.29 34.11 23.07
CA GLY A 87 -114.47 34.73 22.00
C GLY A 87 -113.05 34.15 21.90
N GLY A 88 -112.65 33.40 22.92
CA GLY A 88 -111.28 32.94 23.11
C GLY A 88 -110.89 31.77 22.21
N ALA A 89 -111.79 30.86 21.84
CA ALA A 89 -111.40 29.63 21.14
C ALA A 89 -110.91 29.85 19.69
N ALA A 90 -111.46 30.83 18.97
CA ALA A 90 -111.00 31.18 17.62
C ALA A 90 -109.71 32.00 17.66
N ALA A 91 -109.60 32.94 18.60
CA ALA A 91 -108.39 33.70 18.86
C ALA A 91 -107.24 32.80 19.36
N ARG A 92 -107.51 31.86 20.28
CA ARG A 92 -106.55 30.84 20.76
C ARG A 92 -106.07 29.94 19.62
N ARG A 93 -106.97 29.51 18.70
CA ARG A 93 -106.57 28.72 17.52
C ARG A 93 -105.72 29.52 16.52
N ALA A 94 -106.07 30.78 16.25
CA ALA A 94 -105.27 31.65 15.38
C ALA A 94 -103.90 31.97 16.01
N VAL A 95 -103.86 32.20 17.33
CA VAL A 95 -102.62 32.38 18.09
C VAL A 95 -101.79 31.10 18.08
N ASP A 96 -102.37 29.92 18.28
CA ASP A 96 -101.66 28.63 18.20
C ASP A 96 -101.13 28.34 16.78
N GLU A 97 -101.87 28.74 15.74
CA GLU A 97 -101.43 28.57 14.35
C GLU A 97 -100.28 29.52 13.98
N VAL A 98 -100.35 30.78 14.43
CA VAL A 98 -99.29 31.78 14.26
C VAL A 98 -98.06 31.42 15.10
N CYS A 99 -98.23 31.12 16.39
CA CYS A 99 -97.16 30.61 17.27
C CYS A 99 -96.57 29.29 16.75
N GLY A 100 -97.39 28.43 16.15
CA GLY A 100 -96.93 27.19 15.51
C GLY A 100 -96.14 27.44 14.21
N ARG A 101 -96.53 28.45 13.41
CA ARG A 101 -95.82 28.85 12.20
C ARG A 101 -94.51 29.56 12.53
N GLU A 102 -94.51 30.47 13.50
CA GLU A 102 -93.31 31.11 14.05
C GLU A 102 -92.38 30.09 14.71
N GLY A 103 -92.92 29.16 15.50
CA GLY A 103 -92.16 28.06 16.12
C GLY A 103 -91.46 27.18 15.08
N ARG A 104 -92.11 26.87 13.95
CA ARG A 104 -91.48 26.14 12.83
C ARG A 104 -90.37 26.95 12.14
N ILE A 105 -90.56 28.26 11.97
CA ILE A 105 -89.53 29.14 11.39
C ILE A 105 -88.31 29.21 12.30
N TRP A 106 -88.51 29.40 13.61
CA TRP A 106 -87.43 29.42 14.58
C TRP A 106 -86.74 28.07 14.72
N SER A 107 -87.49 26.95 14.65
CA SER A 107 -86.90 25.60 14.64
C SER A 107 -86.01 25.36 13.43
N GLY A 108 -86.46 25.73 12.22
CA GLY A 108 -85.64 25.65 11.01
C GLY A 108 -84.41 26.55 11.07
N ALA A 109 -84.54 27.75 11.65
CA ALA A 109 -83.39 28.64 11.90
C ALA A 109 -82.41 28.06 12.93
N VAL A 110 -82.88 27.35 13.97
CA VAL A 110 -82.02 26.68 14.96
C VAL A 110 -81.23 25.55 14.31
N GLU A 111 -81.89 24.73 13.48
CA GLU A 111 -81.23 23.65 12.73
C GLU A 111 -80.18 24.20 11.77
N LEU A 112 -80.48 25.29 11.05
CA LEU A 112 -79.53 25.95 10.16
C LEU A 112 -78.31 26.53 10.91
N LEU A 113 -78.52 27.19 12.05
CA LEU A 113 -77.42 27.72 12.86
C LEU A 113 -76.56 26.60 13.45
N LYS A 114 -77.17 25.47 13.85
CA LYS A 114 -76.43 24.27 14.29
C LYS A 114 -75.59 23.70 13.16
N ALA A 115 -76.17 23.50 11.98
CA ALA A 115 -75.43 23.04 10.80
C ALA A 115 -74.28 23.99 10.42
N TYR A 116 -74.52 25.30 10.47
CA TYR A 116 -73.47 26.30 10.20
C TYR A 116 -72.34 26.27 11.24
N GLN A 117 -72.67 26.10 12.53
CA GLN A 117 -71.67 25.96 13.58
C GLN A 117 -70.88 24.64 13.45
N GLU A 118 -71.54 23.54 13.08
CA GLU A 118 -70.87 22.26 12.77
C GLU A 118 -69.91 22.39 11.58
N GLU A 119 -70.28 23.16 10.55
CA GLU A 119 -69.39 23.48 9.41
C GLU A 119 -68.18 24.33 9.83
N LEU A 120 -68.36 25.33 10.70
CA LEU A 120 -67.25 26.12 11.26
C LEU A 120 -66.28 25.25 12.09
N ASP A 121 -66.82 24.29 12.84
CA ASP A 121 -66.03 23.34 13.63
C ASP A 121 -65.33 22.31 12.73
N ALA A 122 -66.00 21.83 11.67
CA ALA A 122 -65.40 20.96 10.66
C ALA A 122 -64.26 21.66 9.91
N LEU A 123 -64.45 22.92 9.48
CA LEU A 123 -63.41 23.77 8.90
C LEU A 123 -62.23 23.95 9.85
N SER A 124 -62.50 24.18 11.14
CA SER A 124 -61.47 24.34 12.16
C SER A 124 -60.67 23.04 12.37
N ARG A 125 -61.33 21.88 12.38
CA ARG A 125 -60.66 20.57 12.47
C ARG A 125 -59.79 20.29 11.25
N ARG A 126 -60.31 20.52 10.04
CA ARG A 126 -59.57 20.33 8.79
C ARG A 126 -58.33 21.23 8.72
N ALA A 127 -58.46 22.51 9.09
CA ALA A 127 -57.36 23.46 9.14
C ALA A 127 -56.27 23.02 10.15
N ARG A 128 -56.65 22.59 11.36
CA ARG A 128 -55.68 22.08 12.35
C ARG A 128 -54.95 20.83 11.86
N SER A 129 -55.65 19.94 11.15
CA SER A 129 -55.06 18.74 10.56
C SER A 129 -54.06 19.09 9.45
N SER A 130 -54.41 20.01 8.55
CA SER A 130 -53.49 20.46 7.50
C SER A 130 -52.27 21.18 8.07
N ASP A 131 -52.45 22.00 9.10
CA ASP A 131 -51.33 22.70 9.77
C ASP A 131 -50.38 21.70 10.42
N SER A 132 -50.92 20.67 11.08
CA SER A 132 -50.11 19.61 11.70
C SER A 132 -49.32 18.83 10.65
N ALA A 133 -49.94 18.51 9.51
CA ALA A 133 -49.26 17.82 8.42
C ALA A 133 -48.16 18.70 7.79
N PHE A 134 -48.46 19.98 7.53
CA PHE A 134 -47.49 20.95 7.00
C PHE A 134 -46.29 21.11 7.94
N LEU A 135 -46.52 21.38 9.23
CA LEU A 135 -45.44 21.57 10.21
C LEU A 135 -44.60 20.31 10.39
N SER A 136 -45.21 19.13 10.30
CA SER A 136 -44.45 17.86 10.36
C SER A 136 -43.49 17.74 9.18
N LEU A 137 -43.94 18.04 7.96
CA LEU A 137 -43.12 17.98 6.74
C LEU A 137 -42.07 19.09 6.70
N TYR A 138 -42.43 20.31 7.08
CA TYR A 138 -41.51 21.44 7.14
C TYR A 138 -40.38 21.15 8.14
N ARG A 139 -40.69 20.66 9.35
CA ARG A 139 -39.66 20.31 10.33
C ARG A 139 -38.72 19.21 9.85
N SER A 140 -39.25 18.16 9.22
CA SER A 140 -38.41 17.06 8.73
C SER A 140 -37.53 17.49 7.56
N LEU A 141 -38.07 18.27 6.62
CA LEU A 141 -37.33 18.77 5.47
C LEU A 141 -36.28 19.82 5.87
N TYR A 142 -36.61 20.70 6.82
CA TYR A 142 -35.69 21.73 7.31
C TYR A 142 -34.53 21.13 8.13
N ALA A 143 -34.81 20.11 8.94
CA ALA A 143 -33.78 19.43 9.72
C ALA A 143 -32.89 18.51 8.85
N ALA A 144 -33.34 18.12 7.65
CA ALA A 144 -32.56 17.27 6.78
C ALA A 144 -31.31 18.00 6.25
N PRO A 145 -30.12 17.39 6.30
CA PRO A 145 -28.94 17.91 5.63
C PRO A 145 -29.07 17.73 4.11
N ASP A 146 -28.46 18.61 3.32
CA ASP A 146 -28.41 18.44 1.87
C ASP A 146 -27.67 17.13 1.49
N PRO A 147 -28.35 16.17 0.82
CA PRO A 147 -27.75 14.90 0.45
C PRO A 147 -26.67 15.03 -0.64
N ALA A 148 -26.57 16.17 -1.35
CA ALA A 148 -25.60 16.35 -2.43
C ALA A 148 -24.15 16.09 -1.99
N ASN A 149 -23.79 16.54 -0.78
CA ASN A 149 -22.46 16.31 -0.20
C ASN A 149 -22.20 14.82 0.08
N ALA A 150 -23.18 14.14 0.68
CA ALA A 150 -23.11 12.73 1.00
C ALA A 150 -23.00 11.87 -0.28
N LEU A 151 -23.78 12.19 -1.31
CA LEU A 151 -23.77 11.50 -2.59
C LEU A 151 -22.45 11.70 -3.35
N ARG A 152 -21.87 12.91 -3.35
CA ARG A 152 -20.53 13.16 -3.91
C ARG A 152 -19.46 12.34 -3.20
N ARG A 153 -19.54 12.23 -1.88
CA ARG A 153 -18.62 11.42 -1.09
C ARG A 153 -18.78 9.94 -1.42
N ALA A 154 -20.02 9.43 -1.43
CA ALA A 154 -20.32 8.06 -1.79
C ALA A 154 -19.81 7.71 -3.20
N GLY A 155 -19.91 8.63 -4.17
CA GLY A 155 -19.39 8.43 -5.52
C GLY A 155 -17.87 8.31 -5.56
N ARG A 156 -17.15 9.15 -4.81
CA ARG A 156 -15.68 9.02 -4.68
C ARG A 156 -15.27 7.74 -3.98
N GLU A 157 -16.02 7.31 -2.97
CA GLU A 157 -15.76 6.07 -2.23
C GLU A 157 -16.04 4.83 -3.09
N SER A 158 -17.13 4.84 -3.87
CA SER A 158 -17.44 3.80 -4.88
C SER A 158 -16.30 3.66 -5.90
N GLN A 159 -15.84 4.78 -6.45
CA GLN A 159 -14.73 4.79 -7.41
C GLN A 159 -13.44 4.25 -6.79
N ARG A 160 -13.08 4.70 -5.59
CA ARG A 160 -11.90 4.23 -4.87
C ARG A 160 -11.99 2.72 -4.55
N ALA A 161 -13.15 2.24 -4.15
CA ALA A 161 -13.36 0.82 -3.88
C ALA A 161 -13.11 -0.04 -5.12
N ARG A 162 -13.48 0.44 -6.32
CA ARG A 162 -13.20 -0.26 -7.58
C ARG A 162 -11.74 -0.26 -7.97
N GLU A 163 -11.07 0.88 -7.81
CA GLU A 163 -9.63 0.98 -8.08
C GLU A 163 -8.85 -0.02 -7.20
N LEU A 164 -9.15 -0.05 -5.90
CA LEU A 164 -8.60 -1.01 -4.96
C LEU A 164 -9.00 -2.46 -5.29
N GLY A 165 -10.24 -2.69 -5.72
CA GLY A 165 -10.71 -4.00 -6.16
C GLY A 165 -9.95 -4.53 -7.38
N ALA A 166 -9.69 -3.66 -8.36
CA ALA A 166 -8.92 -3.99 -9.55
C ALA A 166 -7.44 -4.23 -9.23
N GLU A 167 -6.84 -3.45 -8.34
CA GLU A 167 -5.48 -3.66 -7.85
C GLU A 167 -5.36 -4.98 -7.08
N ASN A 168 -6.27 -5.26 -6.16
CA ASN A 168 -6.30 -6.54 -5.44
C ASN A 168 -6.44 -7.74 -6.39
N ALA A 169 -7.25 -7.62 -7.44
CA ALA A 169 -7.38 -8.66 -8.45
C ALA A 169 -6.05 -8.90 -9.19
N LYS A 170 -5.33 -7.84 -9.55
CA LYS A 170 -4.00 -7.93 -10.19
C LYS A 170 -2.98 -8.56 -9.25
N LEU A 171 -2.87 -8.08 -8.01
CA LEU A 171 -1.94 -8.65 -7.02
C LEU A 171 -2.27 -10.13 -6.75
N ALA A 172 -3.54 -10.50 -6.71
CA ALA A 172 -3.94 -11.90 -6.57
C ALA A 172 -3.51 -12.77 -7.77
N THR A 173 -3.51 -12.22 -8.99
CA THR A 173 -2.97 -12.93 -10.16
C THR A 173 -1.46 -13.04 -10.11
N GLU A 174 -0.75 -11.99 -9.71
CA GLU A 174 0.71 -11.99 -9.56
C GLU A 174 1.15 -13.01 -8.50
N LEU A 175 0.50 -13.03 -7.34
CA LEU A 175 0.76 -14.04 -6.31
C LEU A 175 0.58 -15.48 -6.83
N LYS A 176 -0.47 -15.73 -7.62
CA LYS A 176 -0.67 -17.04 -8.24
C LYS A 176 0.43 -17.40 -9.24
N MET A 177 0.94 -16.44 -10.00
CA MET A 177 2.08 -16.66 -10.89
C MET A 177 3.33 -16.99 -10.08
N TYR A 178 3.63 -16.22 -9.04
CA TYR A 178 4.77 -16.49 -8.15
C TYR A 178 4.67 -17.83 -7.43
N ASP A 179 3.49 -18.25 -6.97
CA ASP A 179 3.28 -19.57 -6.40
C ASP A 179 3.58 -20.69 -7.42
N GLY A 180 3.18 -20.47 -8.68
CA GLY A 180 3.47 -21.37 -9.79
C GLY A 180 4.97 -21.45 -10.10
N GLU A 181 5.64 -20.30 -10.20
CA GLU A 181 7.09 -20.22 -10.40
C GLU A 181 7.86 -20.85 -9.25
N PHE A 182 7.44 -20.63 -8.01
CA PHE A 182 8.05 -21.23 -6.83
C PHE A 182 7.92 -22.75 -6.83
N ALA A 183 6.78 -23.29 -7.27
CA ALA A 183 6.61 -24.73 -7.45
C ALA A 183 7.54 -25.29 -8.55
N GLN A 184 7.72 -24.54 -9.64
CA GLN A 184 8.66 -24.93 -10.70
C GLN A 184 10.11 -24.91 -10.22
N LEU A 185 10.53 -23.88 -9.48
CA LEU A 185 11.87 -23.77 -8.91
C LEU A 185 12.16 -24.93 -7.95
N LYS A 186 11.20 -25.30 -7.09
CA LYS A 186 11.34 -26.50 -6.24
C LYS A 186 11.54 -27.79 -7.03
N ASN A 187 10.80 -27.96 -8.13
CA ASN A 187 10.99 -29.12 -9.00
C ASN A 187 12.38 -29.11 -9.65
N GLN A 188 12.89 -27.93 -10.01
CA GLN A 188 14.25 -27.77 -10.53
C GLN A 188 15.31 -28.06 -9.46
N GLU A 189 15.13 -27.62 -8.21
CA GLU A 189 16.04 -27.95 -7.10
C GLU A 189 16.13 -29.45 -6.86
N LEU A 190 14.99 -30.17 -6.88
CA LEU A 190 14.97 -31.62 -6.82
C LEU A 190 15.76 -32.23 -7.98
N LYS A 191 15.59 -31.69 -9.20
CA LYS A 191 16.31 -32.21 -10.36
C LYS A 191 17.80 -31.94 -10.32
N ILE A 192 18.21 -30.76 -9.85
CA ILE A 192 19.61 -30.41 -9.65
C ILE A 192 20.24 -31.40 -8.67
N ARG A 193 19.57 -31.67 -7.55
CA ARG A 193 20.05 -32.64 -6.56
C ARG A 193 20.20 -34.05 -7.15
N GLU A 194 19.22 -34.52 -7.92
CA GLU A 194 19.33 -35.81 -8.63
C GLU A 194 20.53 -35.85 -9.60
N LEU A 195 20.76 -34.75 -10.33
CA LEU A 195 21.86 -34.65 -11.29
C LEU A 195 23.22 -34.56 -10.58
N GLU A 196 23.29 -33.85 -9.46
CA GLU A 196 24.48 -33.77 -8.60
C GLU A 196 24.82 -35.15 -8.01
N ASP A 197 23.82 -35.87 -7.50
CA ASP A 197 23.99 -37.23 -6.98
C ASP A 197 24.49 -38.18 -8.10
N ALA A 198 23.88 -38.12 -9.29
CA ALA A 198 24.30 -38.92 -10.44
C ALA A 198 25.71 -38.58 -10.96
N LEU A 199 26.08 -37.30 -10.95
CA LEU A 199 27.43 -36.87 -11.30
C LEU A 199 28.44 -37.39 -10.28
N GLY A 200 28.14 -37.28 -8.99
CA GLY A 200 28.98 -37.82 -7.91
C GLY A 200 29.15 -39.34 -8.00
N ASP A 201 28.11 -40.09 -8.36
CA ASP A 201 28.21 -41.53 -8.63
C ASP A 201 29.08 -41.84 -9.86
N ALA A 202 28.93 -41.06 -10.94
CA ALA A 202 29.72 -41.23 -12.16
C ALA A 202 31.21 -40.92 -11.93
N GLU A 203 31.51 -39.88 -11.16
CA GLU A 203 32.87 -39.50 -10.73
C GLU A 203 33.49 -40.60 -9.87
N ARG A 204 32.82 -41.04 -8.80
CA ARG A 204 33.29 -42.18 -7.97
C ARG A 204 33.53 -43.44 -8.81
N GLY A 205 32.63 -43.74 -9.74
CA GLY A 205 32.80 -44.87 -10.65
C GLY A 205 33.97 -44.70 -11.62
N ALA A 206 34.26 -43.47 -12.07
CA ALA A 206 35.41 -43.19 -12.92
C ALA A 206 36.73 -43.30 -12.15
N ASP A 207 36.78 -42.80 -10.92
CA ASP A 207 37.93 -42.91 -10.02
C ASP A 207 38.22 -44.38 -9.70
N ALA A 208 37.20 -45.16 -9.32
CA ALA A 208 37.38 -46.59 -9.07
C ALA A 208 37.92 -47.34 -10.31
N ARG A 209 37.42 -47.03 -11.51
CA ARG A 209 37.95 -47.60 -12.76
C ARG A 209 39.36 -47.12 -13.07
N ALA A 210 39.73 -45.90 -12.67
CA ALA A 210 41.06 -45.37 -12.87
C ALA A 210 42.07 -46.01 -11.89
N GLU A 211 41.66 -46.23 -10.63
CA GLU A 211 42.41 -46.96 -9.61
C GLU A 211 42.63 -48.41 -10.05
N GLU A 212 41.57 -49.13 -10.45
CA GLU A 212 41.67 -50.51 -10.95
C GLU A 212 42.67 -50.61 -12.12
N ARG A 213 42.56 -49.72 -13.11
CA ARG A 213 43.52 -49.67 -14.25
C ARG A 213 44.94 -49.32 -13.83
N ALA A 214 45.12 -48.49 -12.80
CA ALA A 214 46.43 -48.11 -12.30
C ALA A 214 47.07 -49.29 -11.55
N GLU A 215 46.29 -50.01 -10.75
CA GLU A 215 46.71 -51.24 -10.07
C GLU A 215 47.07 -52.34 -11.08
N GLU A 216 46.25 -52.56 -12.11
CA GLU A 216 46.55 -53.51 -13.18
C GLU A 216 47.87 -53.19 -13.89
N ARG A 217 48.10 -51.91 -14.23
CA ARG A 217 49.35 -51.46 -14.87
C ARG A 217 50.55 -51.57 -13.93
N ALA A 218 50.36 -51.28 -12.64
CA ALA A 218 51.42 -51.43 -11.65
C ALA A 218 51.81 -52.91 -11.51
N ALA A 219 50.83 -53.81 -11.41
CA ALA A 219 51.07 -55.25 -11.35
C ALA A 219 51.74 -55.78 -12.63
N GLU A 220 51.36 -55.28 -13.81
CA GLU A 220 52.01 -55.64 -15.08
C GLU A 220 53.47 -55.15 -15.12
N ALA A 221 53.73 -53.91 -14.68
CA ALA A 221 55.08 -53.36 -14.60
C ALA A 221 55.97 -54.10 -13.58
N GLU A 222 55.41 -54.51 -12.44
CA GLU A 222 56.11 -55.35 -11.45
C GLU A 222 56.48 -56.71 -12.05
N ARG A 223 55.54 -57.38 -12.73
CA ARG A 223 55.81 -58.65 -13.42
C ARG A 223 56.90 -58.49 -14.48
N GLU A 224 56.90 -57.39 -15.24
CA GLU A 224 57.93 -57.12 -16.24
C GLU A 224 59.29 -56.84 -15.58
N ALA A 225 59.32 -56.08 -14.48
CA ALA A 225 60.54 -55.80 -13.73
C ALA A 225 61.15 -57.08 -13.12
N GLU A 226 60.31 -57.94 -12.53
CA GLU A 226 60.74 -59.24 -12.02
C GLU A 226 61.29 -60.13 -13.15
N ALA A 227 60.63 -60.18 -14.31
CA ALA A 227 61.13 -60.90 -15.47
C ALA A 227 62.49 -60.37 -15.95
N ARG A 228 62.68 -59.04 -15.97
CA ARG A 228 63.97 -58.41 -16.30
C ARG A 228 65.05 -58.75 -15.29
N ILE A 229 64.74 -58.73 -13.99
CA ILE A 229 65.68 -59.11 -12.92
C ILE A 229 66.07 -60.58 -13.06
N ASN A 230 65.12 -61.47 -13.31
CA ASN A 230 65.39 -62.90 -13.50
C ASN A 230 66.25 -63.15 -14.74
N ALA A 231 65.95 -62.50 -15.86
CA ALA A 231 66.77 -62.59 -17.07
C ALA A 231 68.19 -62.04 -16.85
N ALA A 232 68.35 -60.95 -16.10
CA ALA A 232 69.66 -60.41 -15.73
C ALA A 232 70.44 -61.39 -14.85
N ARG A 233 69.81 -61.98 -13.82
CA ARG A 233 70.41 -63.01 -12.96
C ARG A 233 70.84 -64.24 -13.75
N GLU A 234 70.05 -64.68 -14.73
CA GLU A 234 70.43 -65.80 -15.61
C GLU A 234 71.64 -65.46 -16.48
N ARG A 235 71.72 -64.22 -17.00
CA ARG A 235 72.89 -63.74 -17.73
C ARG A 235 74.12 -63.68 -16.84
N GLU A 236 74.01 -63.16 -15.61
CA GLU A 236 75.09 -63.15 -14.62
C GLU A 236 75.59 -64.56 -14.33
N ARG A 237 74.70 -65.51 -14.01
CA ARG A 237 75.06 -66.93 -13.85
C ARG A 237 75.73 -67.51 -15.11
N GLY A 238 75.28 -67.09 -16.29
CA GLY A 238 75.91 -67.42 -17.58
C GLY A 238 77.33 -66.90 -17.70
N LEU A 239 77.55 -65.64 -17.34
CA LEU A 239 78.86 -64.98 -17.35
C LEU A 239 79.79 -65.55 -16.28
N GLU A 240 79.32 -65.82 -15.08
CA GLU A 240 80.07 -66.49 -14.01
C GLU A 240 80.58 -67.85 -14.47
N ARG A 241 79.73 -68.67 -15.11
CA ARG A 241 80.14 -69.95 -15.69
C ARG A 241 81.20 -69.78 -16.78
N ARG A 242 81.09 -68.74 -17.62
CA ARG A 242 82.11 -68.43 -18.64
C ARG A 242 83.42 -67.97 -18.00
N LEU A 243 83.35 -67.11 -16.98
CA LEU A 243 84.51 -66.63 -16.24
C LEU A 243 85.22 -67.78 -15.53
N GLN A 244 84.47 -68.67 -14.87
CA GLN A 244 85.04 -69.90 -14.28
C GLN A 244 85.77 -70.74 -15.31
N ARG A 245 85.21 -70.94 -16.52
CA ARG A 245 85.90 -71.64 -17.61
C ARG A 245 87.20 -70.94 -18.02
N VAL A 246 87.17 -69.62 -18.23
CA VAL A 246 88.37 -68.87 -18.60
C VAL A 246 89.42 -68.89 -17.49
N LEU A 247 89.02 -68.84 -16.22
CA LEU A 247 89.95 -68.97 -15.09
C LEU A 247 90.57 -70.37 -15.04
N GLN A 248 89.79 -71.44 -15.28
CA GLN A 248 90.32 -72.79 -15.41
C GLN A 248 91.32 -72.92 -16.57
N GLU A 249 90.97 -72.38 -17.75
CA GLU A 249 91.85 -72.34 -18.92
C GLU A 249 93.13 -71.53 -18.64
N LYS A 250 93.02 -70.40 -17.93
CA LYS A 250 94.15 -69.58 -17.49
C LYS A 250 95.05 -70.36 -16.53
N ASP A 251 94.50 -71.03 -15.52
CA ASP A 251 95.27 -71.84 -14.58
C ASP A 251 95.96 -73.01 -15.28
N GLU A 252 95.32 -73.63 -16.28
CA GLU A 252 95.92 -74.64 -17.15
C GLU A 252 97.06 -74.05 -17.98
N LEU A 253 96.88 -72.88 -18.58
CA LEU A 253 97.91 -72.17 -19.34
C LEU A 253 99.07 -71.72 -18.47
N GLU A 254 98.83 -71.21 -17.26
CA GLU A 254 99.87 -70.84 -16.29
C GLU A 254 100.67 -72.06 -15.84
N LYS A 255 100.03 -73.22 -15.62
CA LYS A 255 100.73 -74.49 -15.37
C LYS A 255 101.59 -74.91 -16.56
N ARG A 256 101.10 -74.71 -17.79
CA ARG A 256 101.85 -74.98 -19.04
C ARG A 256 103.01 -74.00 -19.27
N LEU A 257 102.86 -72.74 -18.85
CA LEU A 257 103.89 -71.71 -18.95
C LEU A 257 104.97 -71.89 -17.87
N ALA A 258 104.58 -72.29 -16.66
CA ALA A 258 105.50 -72.63 -15.57
C ALA A 258 106.40 -73.84 -15.90
N THR A 259 106.02 -74.69 -16.86
CA THR A 259 106.84 -75.83 -17.33
C THR A 259 107.83 -75.47 -18.44
N LYS A 260 107.83 -74.25 -18.98
CA LYS A 260 108.71 -73.85 -20.08
C LYS A 260 109.23 -72.43 -19.94
N LEU A 261 110.48 -72.23 -19.48
CA LEU A 261 111.43 -71.20 -19.95
C LEU A 261 112.79 -71.32 -19.22
N PRO A 262 113.96 -71.16 -19.91
CA PRO A 262 114.49 -69.84 -20.38
C PRO A 262 115.15 -69.88 -21.80
N PRO A 263 115.92 -68.87 -22.30
CA PRO A 263 115.60 -67.45 -22.59
C PRO A 263 115.95 -66.96 -24.04
N ARG A 264 115.45 -65.76 -24.40
CA ARG A 264 115.90 -64.74 -25.42
C ARG A 264 115.82 -65.02 -26.95
N GLY A 265 115.44 -63.97 -27.71
CA GLY A 265 115.81 -63.79 -29.13
C GLY A 265 114.87 -62.91 -29.96
N GLU A 266 115.37 -61.78 -30.46
CA GLU A 266 114.71 -60.75 -31.29
C GLU A 266 114.53 -61.16 -32.77
N ALA A 267 113.54 -60.58 -33.47
CA ALA A 267 113.66 -60.15 -34.88
C ALA A 267 112.41 -59.35 -35.36
N ARG A 268 112.62 -58.08 -35.73
CA ARG A 268 111.79 -57.25 -36.65
C ARG A 268 112.12 -57.62 -38.12
N PRO A 269 111.62 -56.96 -39.19
CA PRO A 269 110.41 -56.12 -39.42
C PRO A 269 109.63 -56.57 -40.69
N ARG A 270 108.48 -55.94 -41.00
CA ARG A 270 108.16 -55.50 -42.37
C ARG A 270 106.93 -54.59 -42.43
N GLU A 271 107.14 -53.41 -42.99
CA GLU A 271 106.15 -52.42 -43.41
C GLU A 271 105.39 -52.92 -44.65
N GLY A 272 104.14 -52.45 -44.83
CA GLY A 272 103.35 -52.76 -46.03
C GLY A 272 101.97 -52.10 -46.05
N THR A 273 101.96 -50.83 -46.46
CA THR A 273 100.95 -50.14 -47.29
C THR A 273 99.48 -49.98 -46.81
N PRO A 274 98.94 -48.75 -46.81
CA PRO A 274 97.54 -48.44 -46.46
C PRO A 274 96.66 -48.47 -47.72
N ALA A 275 95.69 -49.37 -47.81
CA ALA A 275 94.70 -49.36 -48.90
C ALA A 275 93.46 -50.20 -48.57
N ALA A 276 92.62 -49.73 -47.65
CA ALA A 276 91.23 -50.19 -47.48
C ALA A 276 90.41 -49.24 -46.58
N LEU A 277 90.70 -47.94 -46.57
CA LEU A 277 90.02 -46.97 -45.70
C LEU A 277 89.00 -46.09 -46.43
N GLU A 278 88.91 -46.09 -47.77
CA GLU A 278 87.96 -45.22 -48.47
C GLU A 278 86.51 -45.74 -48.44
N ASP A 279 86.25 -47.05 -48.44
CA ASP A 279 84.88 -47.59 -48.37
C ASP A 279 84.29 -47.57 -46.94
N VAL A 280 85.13 -47.75 -45.92
CA VAL A 280 84.69 -47.65 -44.51
C VAL A 280 84.54 -46.18 -44.10
N VAL A 281 85.39 -45.27 -44.60
CA VAL A 281 85.23 -43.83 -44.37
C VAL A 281 84.07 -43.24 -45.17
N ALA A 282 83.75 -43.74 -46.37
CA ALA A 282 82.54 -43.33 -47.11
C ALA A 282 81.25 -43.86 -46.47
N ALA A 283 81.24 -45.11 -45.98
CA ALA A 283 80.11 -45.66 -45.23
C ALA A 283 79.92 -44.97 -43.87
N ASP A 284 80.99 -44.75 -43.09
CA ASP A 284 80.96 -44.05 -41.80
C ASP A 284 80.68 -42.55 -41.97
N ALA A 285 81.17 -41.90 -43.05
CA ALA A 285 80.80 -40.52 -43.37
C ALA A 285 79.36 -40.39 -43.84
N SER A 286 78.83 -41.35 -44.60
CA SER A 286 77.42 -41.38 -45.04
C SER A 286 76.48 -41.67 -43.86
N GLU A 287 76.85 -42.59 -42.96
CA GLU A 287 76.09 -42.92 -41.76
C GLU A 287 76.10 -41.74 -40.76
N ARG A 288 77.23 -41.04 -40.61
CA ARG A 288 77.32 -39.77 -39.86
C ARG A 288 76.56 -38.62 -40.51
N ALA A 289 76.53 -38.54 -41.85
CA ALA A 289 75.74 -37.53 -42.56
C ALA A 289 74.24 -37.77 -42.38
N VAL A 290 73.78 -39.03 -42.48
CA VAL A 290 72.38 -39.40 -42.21
C VAL A 290 72.03 -39.21 -40.73
N ALA A 291 72.95 -39.48 -39.80
CA ALA A 291 72.76 -39.18 -38.38
C ALA A 291 72.64 -37.67 -38.12
N ALA A 292 73.51 -36.86 -38.72
CA ALA A 292 73.47 -35.40 -38.64
C ALA A 292 72.21 -34.80 -39.28
N GLU A 293 71.72 -35.37 -40.39
CA GLU A 293 70.45 -34.97 -41.01
C GLU A 293 69.24 -35.32 -40.14
N ARG A 294 69.24 -36.50 -39.50
CA ARG A 294 68.20 -36.89 -38.54
C ARG A 294 68.18 -35.98 -37.31
N GLU A 295 69.35 -35.64 -36.78
CA GLU A 295 69.48 -34.68 -35.67
C GLU A 295 69.04 -33.27 -36.08
N ALA A 296 69.44 -32.78 -37.26
CA ALA A 296 68.99 -31.50 -37.79
C ALA A 296 67.48 -31.46 -38.04
N ALA A 297 66.88 -32.57 -38.51
CA ALA A 297 65.44 -32.71 -38.65
C ALA A 297 64.72 -32.70 -37.29
N MET A 298 65.27 -33.38 -36.29
CA MET A 298 64.75 -33.40 -34.91
C MET A 298 64.81 -32.01 -34.26
N LEU A 299 65.92 -31.28 -34.43
CA LEU A 299 66.08 -29.91 -33.93
C LEU A 299 65.13 -28.92 -34.61
N ARG A 300 64.93 -29.02 -35.94
CA ARG A 300 63.93 -28.22 -36.66
C ARG A 300 62.50 -28.53 -36.19
N ALA A 301 62.18 -29.79 -35.94
CA ALA A 301 60.90 -30.20 -35.39
C ALA A 301 60.68 -29.65 -33.97
N MET A 302 61.71 -29.69 -33.11
CA MET A 302 61.66 -29.10 -31.76
C MET A 302 61.50 -27.57 -31.81
N LEU A 303 62.21 -26.86 -32.69
CA LEU A 303 62.06 -25.42 -32.87
C LEU A 303 60.67 -25.04 -33.38
N LYS A 304 60.12 -25.80 -34.32
CA LYS A 304 58.75 -25.60 -34.82
C LYS A 304 57.71 -25.79 -33.71
N LYS A 305 57.87 -26.83 -32.89
CA LYS A 305 57.02 -27.08 -31.72
C LYS A 305 57.15 -25.98 -30.66
N SER A 306 58.37 -25.54 -30.36
CA SER A 306 58.64 -24.43 -29.45
C SER A 306 58.03 -23.11 -29.93
N ALA A 307 58.13 -22.81 -31.22
CA ALA A 307 57.51 -21.63 -31.82
C ALA A 307 55.98 -21.70 -31.77
N GLN A 308 55.39 -22.88 -32.02
CA GLN A 308 53.95 -23.11 -31.86
C GLN A 308 53.52 -22.93 -30.39
N ASP A 309 54.26 -23.47 -29.43
CA ASP A 309 53.99 -23.32 -28.00
C ASP A 309 54.09 -21.86 -27.55
N GLN A 310 55.07 -21.10 -28.07
CA GLN A 310 55.19 -19.66 -27.80
C GLN A 310 54.02 -18.87 -28.41
N HIS A 311 53.57 -19.22 -29.61
CA HIS A 311 52.42 -18.59 -30.25
C HIS A 311 51.12 -18.88 -29.47
N LEU A 312 50.92 -20.13 -29.03
CA LEU A 312 49.80 -20.52 -28.16
C LEU A 312 49.83 -19.77 -26.82
N LYS A 313 51.00 -19.62 -26.20
CA LYS A 313 51.16 -18.82 -24.96
C LYS A 313 50.80 -17.35 -25.17
N ARG A 314 51.30 -16.73 -26.25
CA ARG A 314 50.97 -15.34 -26.59
C ARG A 314 49.48 -15.12 -26.84
N ARG A 315 48.85 -16.04 -27.56
CA ARG A 315 47.40 -16.00 -27.81
C ARG A 315 46.58 -16.11 -26.52
N ARG A 316 46.94 -17.06 -25.64
CA ARG A 316 46.29 -17.20 -24.32
C ARG A 316 46.46 -15.97 -23.44
N LEU A 317 47.63 -15.33 -23.47
CA LEU A 317 47.87 -14.08 -22.74
C LEU A 317 47.01 -12.93 -23.29
N ALA A 318 46.90 -12.79 -24.62
CA ALA A 318 46.06 -11.78 -25.24
C ALA A 318 44.56 -11.99 -24.95
N GLU A 319 44.10 -13.25 -24.98
CA GLU A 319 42.72 -13.62 -24.60
C GLU A 319 42.45 -13.27 -23.13
N ALA A 320 43.36 -13.62 -22.22
CA ALA A 320 43.23 -13.29 -20.80
C ALA A 320 43.29 -11.77 -20.50
N GLU A 321 44.07 -11.00 -21.29
CA GLU A 321 44.10 -9.54 -21.19
C GLU A 321 42.81 -8.90 -21.71
N ALA A 322 42.21 -9.44 -22.77
CA ALA A 322 40.92 -8.98 -23.27
C ALA A 322 39.80 -9.23 -22.25
N GLU A 323 39.71 -10.42 -21.67
CA GLU A 323 38.73 -10.76 -20.62
C GLU A 323 38.89 -9.87 -19.38
N ARG A 324 40.13 -9.55 -18.99
CA ARG A 324 40.40 -8.61 -17.89
C ARG A 324 39.96 -7.19 -18.20
N ASN A 325 40.17 -6.72 -19.42
CA ASN A 325 39.75 -5.39 -19.83
C ASN A 325 38.22 -5.27 -19.90
N GLU A 326 37.54 -6.30 -20.39
CA GLU A 326 36.08 -6.40 -20.40
C GLU A 326 35.53 -6.40 -18.97
N SER A 327 36.09 -7.22 -18.08
CA SER A 327 35.74 -7.24 -16.66
C SER A 327 35.97 -5.88 -15.98
N ARG A 328 37.05 -5.17 -16.36
CA ARG A 328 37.35 -3.83 -15.83
C ARG A 328 36.35 -2.78 -16.32
N SER A 329 35.89 -2.87 -17.58
CA SER A 329 34.84 -2.01 -18.11
C SER A 329 33.51 -2.25 -17.39
N ALA A 330 33.10 -3.51 -17.26
CA ALA A 330 31.87 -3.87 -16.55
C ALA A 330 31.87 -3.38 -15.09
N LEU A 331 33.02 -3.48 -14.40
CA LEU A 331 33.18 -2.92 -13.05
C LEU A 331 33.12 -1.39 -13.01
N ALA A 332 33.63 -0.70 -14.05
CA ALA A 332 33.54 0.75 -14.15
C ALA A 332 32.09 1.19 -14.39
N ASP A 333 31.33 0.46 -15.20
CA ASP A 333 29.92 0.75 -15.47
C ASP A 333 29.05 0.47 -14.23
N SER A 334 29.25 -0.67 -13.57
CA SER A 334 28.58 -0.97 -12.29
C SER A 334 28.90 0.07 -11.20
N ARG A 335 30.13 0.61 -11.17
CA ARG A 335 30.47 1.72 -10.26
C ARG A 335 29.76 3.02 -10.60
N ARG A 336 29.57 3.33 -11.88
CA ARG A 336 28.83 4.53 -12.31
C ARG A 336 27.37 4.41 -11.88
N GLU A 337 26.76 3.27 -12.13
CA GLU A 337 25.39 2.96 -11.69
C GLU A 337 25.25 3.06 -10.16
N ALA A 338 26.19 2.48 -9.41
CA ALA A 338 26.20 2.57 -7.95
C ALA A 338 26.35 4.01 -7.43
N ASN A 339 27.03 4.90 -8.16
CA ASN A 339 27.13 6.32 -7.80
C ASN A 339 25.82 7.06 -8.12
N VAL A 340 25.22 6.82 -9.28
CA VAL A 340 23.90 7.40 -9.62
C VAL A 340 22.85 7.01 -8.58
N LEU A 341 22.77 5.73 -8.21
CA LEU A 341 21.86 5.25 -7.16
C LEU A 341 22.16 5.86 -5.78
N ARG A 342 23.42 6.21 -5.50
CA ARG A 342 23.78 6.90 -4.25
C ARG A 342 23.30 8.34 -4.26
N ASP A 343 23.46 9.04 -5.37
CA ASP A 343 23.01 10.42 -5.53
C ASP A 343 21.48 10.51 -5.49
N GLU A 344 20.77 9.61 -6.18
CA GLU A 344 19.30 9.50 -6.10
C GLU A 344 18.83 9.20 -4.67
N ASN A 345 19.52 8.32 -3.92
CA ASN A 345 19.20 8.09 -2.52
C ASN A 345 19.41 9.33 -1.65
N ALA A 346 20.44 10.14 -1.92
CA ALA A 346 20.67 11.38 -1.20
C ALA A 346 19.55 12.41 -1.47
N ASP A 347 19.10 12.52 -2.72
CA ASP A 347 17.98 13.39 -3.11
C ASP A 347 16.67 12.92 -2.46
N LEU A 348 16.41 11.61 -2.45
CA LEU A 348 15.27 11.03 -1.76
C LEU A 348 15.32 11.32 -0.25
N GLN A 349 16.48 11.15 0.40
CA GLN A 349 16.66 11.49 1.81
C GLN A 349 16.39 12.97 2.09
N HIS A 350 16.85 13.86 1.21
CA HIS A 350 16.56 15.30 1.34
C HIS A 350 15.06 15.58 1.18
N SER A 351 14.38 14.93 0.24
CA SER A 351 12.93 15.07 0.05
C SER A 351 12.13 14.57 1.26
N VAL A 352 12.54 13.44 1.85
CA VAL A 352 11.93 12.89 3.07
C VAL A 352 12.12 13.85 4.24
N ALA A 353 13.33 14.37 4.45
CA ALA A 353 13.59 15.35 5.51
C ALA A 353 12.76 16.63 5.35
N ALA A 354 12.59 17.12 4.12
CA ALA A 354 11.73 18.27 3.83
C ALA A 354 10.25 17.99 4.14
N LEU A 355 9.75 16.80 3.76
CA LEU A 355 8.38 16.37 4.08
C LEU A 355 8.17 16.18 5.59
N GLU A 356 9.15 15.65 6.30
CA GLU A 356 9.12 15.52 7.76
C GLU A 356 9.05 16.90 8.45
N SER A 357 9.84 17.87 8.00
CA SER A 357 9.75 19.24 8.49
C SER A 357 8.37 19.86 8.23
N ALA A 358 7.84 19.69 7.02
CA ALA A 358 6.51 20.21 6.67
C ALA A 358 5.40 19.57 7.50
N LEU A 359 5.48 18.26 7.78
CA LEU A 359 4.56 17.57 8.67
C LEU A 359 4.64 18.11 10.10
N GLU A 360 5.83 18.42 10.59
CA GLU A 360 6.02 18.98 11.92
C GLU A 360 5.43 20.40 12.03
N ASP A 361 5.56 21.21 11.00
CA ASP A 361 4.96 22.55 10.96
C ASP A 361 3.42 22.48 10.90
N VAL A 362 2.86 21.56 10.12
CA VAL A 362 1.40 21.30 10.11
C VAL A 362 0.92 20.81 11.48
N ARG A 363 1.68 19.95 12.16
CA ARG A 363 1.34 19.50 13.53
C ARG A 363 1.33 20.65 14.53
N LYS A 364 2.30 21.57 14.44
CA LYS A 364 2.35 22.78 15.28
C LYS A 364 1.15 23.69 15.01
N SER A 365 0.85 24.00 13.74
CA SER A 365 -0.32 24.78 13.37
C SER A 365 -1.60 24.15 13.92
N ALA A 366 -1.80 22.85 13.74
CA ALA A 366 -2.96 22.13 14.26
C ALA A 366 -3.01 22.09 15.80
N ALA A 367 -1.88 22.21 16.49
CA ALA A 367 -1.85 22.33 17.95
C ALA A 367 -2.24 23.74 18.41
N ASP A 368 -1.80 24.77 17.69
CA ASP A 368 -2.16 26.15 17.96
C ASP A 368 -3.65 26.42 17.65
N ASP A 369 -4.17 25.91 16.52
CA ASP A 369 -5.61 25.96 16.20
C ASP A 369 -6.45 25.28 17.28
N ARG A 370 -5.98 24.16 17.84
CA ARG A 370 -6.65 23.48 18.96
C ARG A 370 -6.64 24.32 20.24
N ARG A 371 -5.53 24.97 20.56
CA ARG A 371 -5.44 25.89 21.71
C ARG A 371 -6.38 27.07 21.56
N GLU A 372 -6.48 27.63 20.35
CA GLU A 372 -7.40 28.71 20.03
C GLU A 372 -8.85 28.27 20.17
N LEU A 373 -9.22 27.12 19.61
CA LEU A 373 -10.56 26.53 19.77
C LEU A 373 -10.91 26.27 21.23
N ASP A 374 -9.98 25.74 22.03
CA ASP A 374 -10.19 25.55 23.46
C ASP A 374 -10.30 26.88 24.22
N GLY A 375 -9.59 27.92 23.77
CA GLY A 375 -9.73 29.29 24.26
C GLY A 375 -11.12 29.85 24.01
N LEU A 376 -11.61 29.74 22.77
CA LEU A 376 -12.96 30.16 22.38
C LEU A 376 -14.03 29.39 23.14
N ARG A 377 -13.87 28.06 23.30
CA ARG A 377 -14.77 27.23 24.11
C ARG A 377 -14.81 27.66 25.58
N ARG A 378 -13.66 27.99 26.17
CA ARG A 378 -13.60 28.50 27.56
C ARG A 378 -14.23 29.89 27.68
N SER A 379 -14.09 30.75 26.67
CA SER A 379 -14.78 32.04 26.64
C SER A 379 -16.29 31.84 26.60
N LEU A 380 -16.77 31.00 25.67
CA LEU A 380 -18.19 30.69 25.53
C LEU A 380 -18.77 29.99 26.77
N ALA A 381 -17.97 29.19 27.49
CA ALA A 381 -18.40 28.56 28.74
C ALA A 381 -18.42 29.52 29.94
N LYS A 382 -17.68 30.63 29.88
CA LYS A 382 -17.73 31.71 30.89
C LYS A 382 -18.89 32.67 30.64
N ASP A 383 -19.34 32.77 29.39
CA ASP A 383 -20.56 33.48 29.03
C ASP A 383 -21.77 32.68 29.54
N ASP A 384 -22.18 32.97 30.77
CA ASP A 384 -23.34 32.34 31.40
C ASP A 384 -24.61 32.71 30.59
N PRO A 385 -25.25 31.72 29.91
CA PRO A 385 -26.41 31.98 29.07
C PRO A 385 -27.59 32.52 29.89
N GLU A 386 -27.67 32.20 31.18
CA GLU A 386 -28.72 32.74 32.06
C GLU A 386 -28.43 34.19 32.43
N ARG A 387 -27.17 34.58 32.63
CA ARG A 387 -26.79 35.97 32.97
C ARG A 387 -26.91 36.91 31.78
N THR A 388 -26.65 36.42 30.57
CA THR A 388 -26.87 37.16 29.32
C THR A 388 -28.36 37.25 28.98
N VAL A 389 -29.15 36.19 29.23
CA VAL A 389 -30.63 36.23 29.13
C VAL A 389 -31.25 37.11 30.20
N ASP A 390 -30.71 37.17 31.42
CA ASP A 390 -31.20 38.06 32.48
C ASP A 390 -30.78 39.51 32.28
N SER A 391 -29.59 39.76 31.71
CA SER A 391 -29.17 41.12 31.33
C SER A 391 -29.99 41.64 30.15
N THR A 392 -30.30 40.79 29.16
CA THR A 392 -31.19 41.14 28.05
C THR A 392 -32.65 41.24 28.48
N LYS A 393 -33.14 40.41 29.40
CA LYS A 393 -34.46 40.58 30.04
C LYS A 393 -34.54 41.84 30.91
N LYS A 394 -33.44 42.24 31.56
CA LYS A 394 -33.37 43.50 32.31
C LYS A 394 -33.36 44.71 31.37
N LEU A 395 -32.62 44.65 30.26
CA LEU A 395 -32.64 45.68 29.22
C LEU A 395 -34.03 45.80 28.58
N LEU A 396 -34.69 44.68 28.27
CA LEU A 396 -36.09 44.66 27.79
C LEU A 396 -37.09 45.20 28.82
N ARG A 397 -36.88 44.93 30.12
CA ARG A 397 -37.72 45.55 31.17
C ARG A 397 -37.47 47.05 31.28
N TYR A 398 -36.22 47.49 31.16
CA TYR A 398 -35.86 48.90 31.17
C TYR A 398 -36.49 49.65 29.98
N GLU A 399 -36.48 49.08 28.77
CA GLU A 399 -37.14 49.68 27.59
C GLU A 399 -38.68 49.68 27.70
N THR A 400 -39.28 48.69 28.35
CA THR A 400 -40.73 48.71 28.64
C THR A 400 -41.11 49.67 29.77
N GLU A 401 -40.18 49.98 30.68
CA GLU A 401 -40.37 50.96 31.75
C GLU A 401 -40.10 52.40 31.25
N GLU A 402 -39.17 52.61 30.32
CA GLU A 402 -38.91 53.91 29.67
C GLU A 402 -40.03 54.35 28.71
N THR A 403 -40.74 53.42 28.08
CA THR A 403 -41.92 53.76 27.25
C THR A 403 -43.21 53.95 28.07
N GLY A 404 -43.21 53.55 29.35
CA GLY A 404 -44.35 53.71 30.27
C GLY A 404 -44.30 54.95 31.17
N GLY A 405 -43.18 55.68 31.21
CA GLY A 405 -42.89 56.73 32.20
C GLY A 405 -42.91 58.18 31.70
N VAL A 406 -43.30 58.47 30.46
CA VAL A 406 -43.23 59.82 29.84
C VAL A 406 -44.33 60.78 30.35
N CYS A 407 -44.75 60.72 31.63
CA CYS A 407 -45.78 61.64 32.15
C CYS A 407 -45.41 62.40 33.43
N ALA A 408 -44.21 62.28 34.01
CA ALA A 408 -43.87 63.10 35.16
C ALA A 408 -42.37 63.40 35.31
N GLN A 409 -42.03 64.64 34.96
CA GLN A 409 -41.18 65.55 35.74
C GLN A 409 -39.65 65.28 35.82
N LEU A 410 -38.96 66.27 35.26
CA LEU A 410 -37.53 66.60 35.26
C LEU A 410 -36.88 66.72 36.64
N SER A 411 -35.64 66.21 36.78
CA SER A 411 -34.44 66.84 37.40
C SER A 411 -33.33 65.76 37.57
N ALA A 412 -32.16 65.90 36.90
CA ALA A 412 -30.87 66.38 37.48
C ALA A 412 -30.34 65.39 38.56
N ASP A 413 -29.21 64.67 38.46
CA ASP A 413 -27.87 64.99 37.97
C ASP A 413 -26.98 63.70 37.83
N ASP A 414 -26.00 63.77 36.92
CA ASP A 414 -24.63 63.20 36.88
C ASP A 414 -24.28 61.71 36.51
N VAL A 415 -23.27 61.63 35.60
CA VAL A 415 -22.23 60.59 35.32
C VAL A 415 -22.57 59.48 34.29
N ASP A 416 -21.90 59.19 33.17
CA ASP A 416 -20.77 59.70 32.36
C ASP A 416 -20.80 59.01 30.96
N ASP A 417 -20.40 59.74 29.92
CA ASP A 417 -19.83 59.33 28.61
C ASP A 417 -20.39 58.12 27.81
N GLU A 418 -21.29 58.41 26.87
CA GLU A 418 -21.53 57.61 25.67
C GLU A 418 -20.40 57.80 24.64
N VAL A 419 -19.70 56.71 24.29
CA VAL A 419 -18.94 56.63 23.03
C VAL A 419 -19.68 55.65 22.12
N GLU A 420 -20.61 56.18 21.31
CA GLU A 420 -21.12 55.46 20.14
C GLU A 420 -19.94 55.05 19.23
N PRO A 421 -19.83 53.77 18.81
CA PRO A 421 -18.83 53.38 17.83
C PRO A 421 -19.21 53.96 16.46
N ASP A 422 -18.37 54.86 15.94
CA ASP A 422 -18.55 55.58 14.67
C ASP A 422 -18.98 54.61 13.54
N PRO A 423 -20.18 54.76 12.95
CA PRO A 423 -20.70 53.86 11.92
C PRO A 423 -19.79 53.78 10.68
N LYS A 424 -18.95 54.81 10.45
CA LYS A 424 -17.95 54.81 9.38
C LYS A 424 -16.79 53.84 9.66
N LEU A 425 -16.43 53.64 10.91
CA LEU A 425 -15.38 52.70 11.30
C LEU A 425 -15.84 51.25 11.09
N LEU A 426 -17.11 50.95 11.42
CA LEU A 426 -17.71 49.65 11.16
C LEU A 426 -17.85 49.38 9.66
N GLN A 427 -18.30 50.36 8.85
CA GLN A 427 -18.33 50.23 7.39
C GLN A 427 -16.93 50.02 6.79
N ARG A 428 -15.91 50.72 7.27
CA ARG A 428 -14.52 50.50 6.83
C ARG A 428 -14.05 49.10 7.17
N ARG A 429 -14.38 48.59 8.37
CA ARG A 429 -13.96 47.26 8.82
C ARG A 429 -14.62 46.17 8.01
N VAL A 430 -15.91 46.31 7.72
CA VAL A 430 -16.65 45.43 6.79
C VAL A 430 -16.04 45.46 5.40
N ALA A 431 -15.70 46.64 4.87
CA ALA A 431 -15.05 46.75 3.55
C ALA A 431 -13.67 46.06 3.51
N THR A 432 -12.85 46.18 4.56
CA THR A 432 -11.58 45.42 4.66
C THR A 432 -11.81 43.91 4.74
N LEU A 433 -12.81 43.46 5.52
CA LEU A 433 -13.12 42.04 5.62
C LEU A 433 -13.63 41.48 4.28
N GLU A 434 -14.40 42.26 3.52
CA GLU A 434 -14.82 41.92 2.18
C GLU A 434 -13.63 41.80 1.22
N THR A 435 -12.65 42.71 1.29
CA THR A 435 -11.43 42.61 0.47
C THR A 435 -10.56 41.42 0.86
N ASP A 436 -10.45 41.11 2.16
CA ASP A 436 -9.65 40.00 2.66
C ASP A 436 -10.28 38.65 2.27
N VAL A 437 -11.60 38.55 2.28
CA VAL A 437 -12.33 37.36 1.80
C VAL A 437 -12.14 37.15 0.30
N VAL A 438 -12.11 38.22 -0.50
CA VAL A 438 -11.81 38.13 -1.94
C VAL A 438 -10.37 37.68 -2.16
N ALA A 439 -9.40 38.27 -1.44
CA ALA A 439 -8.00 37.88 -1.52
C ALA A 439 -7.78 36.40 -1.15
N ALA A 440 -8.41 35.93 -0.06
CA ALA A 440 -8.34 34.53 0.35
C ALA A 440 -8.96 33.57 -0.69
N ARG A 441 -10.03 33.99 -1.38
CA ARG A 441 -10.62 33.20 -2.49
C ARG A 441 -9.69 33.14 -3.70
N ASP A 442 -9.01 34.23 -4.03
CA ASP A 442 -8.07 34.27 -5.15
C ASP A 442 -6.81 33.44 -4.87
N ASP A 443 -6.32 33.46 -3.62
CA ASP A 443 -5.19 32.62 -3.20
C ASP A 443 -5.56 31.12 -3.24
N ALA A 444 -6.77 30.76 -2.79
CA ALA A 444 -7.28 29.39 -2.92
C ALA A 444 -7.39 28.94 -4.40
N ARG A 445 -7.74 29.85 -5.32
CA ARG A 445 -7.75 29.58 -6.77
C ARG A 445 -6.33 29.35 -7.30
N ARG A 446 -5.37 30.21 -6.93
CA ARG A 446 -3.95 30.06 -7.32
C ARG A 446 -3.37 28.74 -6.82
N GLU A 447 -3.68 28.34 -5.59
CA GLU A 447 -3.22 27.06 -5.03
C GLU A 447 -3.81 25.87 -5.81
N LYS A 448 -5.09 25.95 -6.20
CA LYS A 448 -5.72 24.93 -7.05
C LYS A 448 -5.06 24.84 -8.43
N ASP A 449 -4.83 25.99 -9.08
CA ASP A 449 -4.18 26.02 -10.40
C ASP A 449 -2.74 25.49 -10.36
N ALA A 450 -2.01 25.75 -9.27
CA ALA A 450 -0.68 25.19 -9.03
C ALA A 450 -0.71 23.67 -8.85
N LYS A 451 -1.69 23.14 -8.10
CA LYS A 451 -1.90 21.68 -7.95
C LYS A 451 -2.23 21.03 -9.30
N ASP A 452 -3.09 21.64 -10.11
CA ASP A 452 -3.46 21.14 -11.44
C ASP A 452 -2.27 21.20 -12.43
N LYS A 453 -1.35 22.16 -12.26
CA LYS A 453 -0.10 22.21 -13.02
C LYS A 453 0.85 21.07 -12.62
N LEU A 454 1.08 20.86 -11.33
CA LEU A 454 1.92 19.76 -10.82
C LEU A 454 1.36 18.38 -11.21
N ALA A 455 0.04 18.21 -11.20
CA ALA A 455 -0.60 16.97 -11.65
C ALA A 455 -0.32 16.67 -13.12
N ARG A 456 -0.34 17.70 -13.99
CA ARG A 456 0.01 17.56 -15.42
C ARG A 456 1.48 17.23 -15.63
N GLU A 457 2.38 17.87 -14.88
CA GLU A 457 3.83 17.59 -14.94
C GLU A 457 4.14 16.16 -14.47
N ASN A 458 3.51 15.69 -13.39
CA ASN A 458 3.62 14.31 -12.92
C ASN A 458 3.13 13.30 -13.96
N LEU A 459 2.01 13.58 -14.62
CA LEU A 459 1.50 12.71 -15.70
C LEU A 459 2.50 12.62 -16.86
N GLN A 460 3.13 13.74 -17.25
CA GLN A 460 4.16 13.76 -18.28
C GLN A 460 5.41 12.98 -17.88
N LEU A 461 5.83 13.03 -16.61
CA LEU A 461 6.97 12.26 -16.11
C LEU A 461 6.67 10.75 -16.11
N VAL A 462 5.45 10.36 -15.70
CA VAL A 462 5.00 8.96 -15.76
C VAL A 462 5.00 8.44 -17.20
N ASP A 463 4.51 9.23 -18.15
CA ASP A 463 4.54 8.86 -19.57
C ASP A 463 5.97 8.74 -20.13
N LYS A 464 6.89 9.63 -19.72
CA LYS A 464 8.31 9.54 -20.09
C LYS A 464 8.96 8.27 -19.55
N LEU A 465 8.72 7.94 -18.27
CA LEU A 465 9.20 6.72 -17.64
C LEU A 465 8.64 5.47 -18.33
N ARG A 466 7.38 5.51 -18.75
CA ARG A 466 6.74 4.41 -19.48
C ARG A 466 7.35 4.21 -20.86
N ARG A 467 7.72 5.29 -21.56
CA ARG A 467 8.43 5.22 -22.85
C ARG A 467 9.85 4.70 -22.68
N SER A 468 10.62 5.22 -21.74
CA SER A 468 11.97 4.71 -21.48
C SER A 468 11.96 3.23 -21.06
N LYS A 469 10.93 2.80 -20.33
CA LYS A 469 10.73 1.38 -20.00
C LYS A 469 10.38 0.55 -21.24
N SER A 470 9.50 1.04 -22.10
CA SER A 470 9.19 0.40 -23.39
C SER A 470 10.40 0.28 -24.31
N ASP A 471 11.28 1.28 -24.31
CA ASP A 471 12.51 1.28 -25.11
C ASP A 471 13.56 0.28 -24.58
N LEU A 472 13.51 -0.03 -23.28
CA LEU A 472 14.33 -1.08 -22.65
C LEU A 472 13.74 -2.48 -22.81
N GLU A 473 12.42 -2.61 -23.02
CA GLU A 473 11.68 -3.87 -23.17
C GLU A 473 11.42 -4.27 -24.63
N ALA A 474 11.87 -3.47 -25.60
CA ALA A 474 11.77 -3.82 -27.02
C ALA A 474 12.58 -5.09 -27.33
N PRO A 475 11.98 -6.13 -27.94
CA PRO A 475 12.70 -7.33 -28.36
C PRO A 475 13.70 -6.98 -29.48
N ASP A 476 14.96 -7.37 -29.32
CA ASP A 476 15.97 -7.38 -30.37
C ASP A 476 15.58 -8.40 -31.47
N ASP A 477 14.68 -8.02 -32.38
CA ASP A 477 14.43 -8.74 -33.62
C ASP A 477 15.13 -8.04 -34.79
N ASP A 478 16.26 -8.65 -35.17
CA ASP A 478 16.89 -8.76 -36.50
C ASP A 478 18.40 -8.51 -36.46
N HIS A 479 19.18 -9.56 -36.15
CA HIS A 479 20.52 -9.74 -36.71
C HIS A 479 20.90 -11.25 -36.75
N PRO A 480 20.75 -11.93 -37.90
CA PRO A 480 21.04 -13.35 -38.03
C PRO A 480 22.54 -13.57 -38.30
N GLU A 481 23.42 -13.31 -37.33
CA GLU A 481 24.85 -13.60 -37.53
C GLU A 481 25.65 -14.00 -36.27
N LYS A 482 25.03 -14.03 -35.09
CA LYS A 482 25.74 -14.30 -33.82
C LYS A 482 25.55 -15.70 -33.24
N ASN A 483 24.74 -16.56 -33.86
CA ASN A 483 24.39 -17.86 -33.28
C ASN A 483 25.43 -18.98 -33.54
N ASP A 484 26.39 -18.76 -34.44
CA ASP A 484 27.39 -19.78 -34.82
C ASP A 484 28.69 -19.73 -33.98
N GLN A 485 28.89 -18.67 -33.18
CA GLN A 485 30.02 -18.57 -32.26
C GLN A 485 29.74 -19.20 -30.89
N ARG A 486 28.47 -19.25 -30.48
CA ARG A 486 28.05 -19.78 -29.16
C ARG A 486 28.02 -21.31 -29.10
N SER A 487 27.87 -21.97 -30.25
CA SER A 487 27.86 -23.44 -30.41
C SER A 487 29.28 -24.04 -30.41
N ARG A 488 30.31 -23.25 -30.75
CA ARG A 488 31.72 -23.70 -30.77
C ARG A 488 32.42 -23.60 -29.42
N ALA A 489 31.94 -22.75 -28.51
CA ALA A 489 32.53 -22.53 -27.18
C ALA A 489 32.18 -23.62 -26.14
N LYS A 490 31.24 -24.53 -26.43
CA LYS A 490 30.82 -25.59 -25.49
C LYS A 490 31.59 -26.92 -25.63
N ARG A 491 32.62 -26.98 -26.48
CA ARG A 491 33.36 -28.23 -26.74
C ARG A 491 34.87 -28.06 -26.65
N THR A 492 35.40 -27.57 -25.53
CA THR A 492 36.80 -27.82 -25.12
C THR A 492 36.98 -27.47 -23.65
N PHE A 493 36.77 -28.45 -22.77
CA PHE A 493 37.29 -28.41 -21.41
C PHE A 493 38.47 -29.39 -21.35
N PRO A 494 39.69 -28.93 -21.03
CA PRO A 494 40.66 -29.74 -20.31
C PRO A 494 40.63 -29.32 -18.83
N GLU A 495 40.40 -30.31 -17.98
CA GLU A 495 40.66 -30.27 -16.55
C GLU A 495 42.10 -29.83 -16.23
N LYS A 496 42.27 -29.36 -15.00
CA LYS A 496 43.50 -29.01 -14.27
C LYS A 496 43.91 -27.55 -14.33
N ILE A 497 43.37 -26.78 -13.37
CA ILE A 497 44.07 -25.64 -12.79
C ILE A 497 44.01 -25.78 -11.26
N ALA A 498 45.19 -25.98 -10.68
CA ALA A 498 45.43 -26.02 -9.25
C ALA A 498 45.07 -24.67 -8.59
N ALA A 499 44.29 -24.73 -7.52
CA ALA A 499 43.93 -23.58 -6.70
C ALA A 499 45.13 -23.04 -5.90
N PRO A 500 45.31 -21.72 -5.79
CA PRO A 500 46.30 -21.15 -4.88
C PRO A 500 45.80 -21.17 -3.43
N ARG A 501 46.67 -21.63 -2.54
CA ARG A 501 46.47 -21.76 -1.10
C ARG A 501 46.35 -20.38 -0.41
N HIS A 502 45.14 -19.85 -0.21
CA HIS A 502 44.90 -18.75 0.74
C HIS A 502 44.27 -19.27 2.03
N SER A 503 45.10 -19.92 2.87
CA SER A 503 44.70 -20.40 4.20
C SER A 503 44.52 -19.28 5.23
N ALA A 504 45.02 -18.06 4.95
CA ALA A 504 44.88 -16.91 5.85
C ALA A 504 43.48 -16.27 5.75
N ALA A 505 42.95 -16.08 4.54
CA ALA A 505 41.63 -15.48 4.33
C ALA A 505 40.50 -16.35 4.91
N ARG A 506 40.60 -17.68 4.78
CA ARG A 506 39.64 -18.62 5.39
C ARG A 506 39.72 -18.60 6.93
N ARG A 507 40.92 -18.46 7.50
CA ARG A 507 41.10 -18.33 8.96
C ARG A 507 40.55 -17.00 9.49
N CYS A 508 40.75 -15.89 8.77
CA CYS A 508 40.17 -14.59 9.14
C CYS A 508 38.64 -14.58 9.04
N ALA A 509 38.07 -15.17 7.98
CA ALA A 509 36.62 -15.28 7.83
C ALA A 509 36.01 -16.15 8.95
N PHE A 510 36.65 -17.26 9.30
CA PHE A 510 36.20 -18.12 10.41
C PHE A 510 36.25 -17.40 11.77
N LEU A 511 37.34 -16.68 12.06
CA LEU A 511 37.46 -15.91 13.31
C LEU A 511 36.44 -14.78 13.40
N TYR A 512 36.12 -14.12 12.27
CA TYR A 512 35.11 -13.07 12.21
C TYR A 512 33.70 -13.61 12.49
N VAL A 513 33.35 -14.75 11.89
CA VAL A 513 32.05 -15.42 12.13
C VAL A 513 31.95 -15.91 13.58
N ALA A 514 33.03 -16.46 14.14
CA ALA A 514 33.07 -16.90 15.54
C ALA A 514 32.93 -15.72 16.52
N ALA A 515 33.55 -14.57 16.24
CA ALA A 515 33.40 -13.36 17.05
C ALA A 515 31.98 -12.80 17.02
N LEU A 516 31.32 -12.82 15.85
CA LEU A 516 29.91 -12.43 15.72
C LEU A 516 28.99 -13.35 16.51
N HIS A 517 29.23 -14.67 16.49
CA HIS A 517 28.45 -15.62 17.28
C HIS A 517 28.63 -15.39 18.79
N PHE A 518 29.86 -15.09 19.24
CA PHE A 518 30.12 -14.75 20.64
C PHE A 518 29.40 -13.46 21.08
N LEU A 519 29.35 -12.44 20.22
CA LEU A 519 28.65 -11.18 20.52
C LEU A 519 27.13 -11.38 20.63
N VAL A 520 26.54 -12.17 19.73
CA VAL A 520 25.10 -12.49 19.78
C VAL A 520 24.79 -13.32 21.03
N PHE A 521 25.65 -14.28 21.38
CA PHE A 521 25.49 -15.10 22.58
C PHE A 521 25.64 -14.28 23.88
N ALA A 522 26.61 -13.36 23.93
CA ALA A 522 26.77 -12.45 25.06
C ALA A 522 25.57 -11.49 25.21
N ALA A 523 25.02 -10.96 24.10
CA ALA A 523 23.84 -10.10 24.11
C ALA A 523 22.59 -10.83 24.61
N THR A 524 22.41 -12.10 24.23
CA THR A 524 21.30 -12.94 24.69
C THR A 524 21.41 -13.34 26.16
N ILE A 525 22.63 -13.53 26.68
CA ILE A 525 22.86 -13.71 28.13
C ILE A 525 22.61 -12.40 28.89
N TYR A 526 23.02 -11.26 28.33
CA TYR A 526 22.82 -9.96 28.98
C TYR A 526 21.34 -9.60 29.08
N LEU A 527 20.55 -9.88 28.03
CA LEU A 527 19.11 -9.66 28.03
C LEU A 527 18.36 -10.59 28.99
N SER A 528 18.79 -11.86 29.10
CA SER A 528 18.17 -12.81 30.03
C SER A 528 18.49 -12.52 31.51
N HIS A 529 19.61 -11.85 31.81
CA HIS A 529 19.94 -11.43 33.17
C HIS A 529 19.18 -10.18 33.65
N PHE A 530 18.60 -9.38 32.75
CA PHE A 530 17.85 -8.16 33.11
C PHE A 530 16.34 -8.37 33.31
N GLU A 531 15.78 -9.53 32.95
CA GLU A 531 14.35 -9.84 33.16
C GLU A 531 14.03 -10.50 34.52
N CYS A 532 15.03 -10.70 35.39
CA CYS A 532 14.82 -11.20 36.75
C CYS A 532 15.07 -10.10 37.80
N SER A 533 14.08 -9.23 38.01
CA SER A 533 13.87 -8.56 39.29
C SER A 533 12.36 -8.34 39.53
N PRO A 534 11.80 -8.80 40.65
CA PRO A 534 10.36 -8.79 40.88
C PRO A 534 9.91 -7.47 41.52
N CYS A 535 9.05 -6.72 40.82
CA CYS A 535 8.31 -5.62 41.41
C CYS A 535 7.11 -6.15 42.22
N HIS A 536 7.28 -6.09 43.54
CA HIS A 536 6.23 -6.11 44.56
C HIS A 536 5.38 -4.84 44.46
N CYS A 537 4.07 -4.99 44.24
CA CYS A 537 3.05 -4.16 44.88
C CYS A 537 1.70 -4.84 44.74
N GLY A 538 1.11 -5.21 45.89
CA GLY A 538 -0.22 -5.80 45.96
C GLY A 538 -1.32 -4.75 45.97
N SER A 539 -2.53 -5.21 45.69
CA SER A 539 -3.70 -4.86 46.48
C SER A 539 -4.80 -5.88 46.24
N ASP A 540 -5.34 -6.34 47.36
CA ASP A 540 -6.43 -7.28 47.55
C ASP A 540 -7.65 -7.06 46.64
N THR A 541 -8.25 -8.17 46.21
CA THR A 541 -9.65 -8.51 46.54
C THR A 541 -10.01 -9.90 46.03
N ARG A 542 -10.38 -10.77 46.97
CA ARG A 542 -11.13 -12.03 46.81
C ARG A 542 -12.09 -12.06 48.02
N PRO A 543 -13.09 -12.96 48.08
CA PRO A 543 -13.63 -13.85 47.03
C PRO A 543 -15.17 -13.83 46.99
N ASP A 544 -15.79 -14.43 45.97
CA ASP A 544 -16.95 -15.29 46.27
C ASP A 544 -17.15 -16.43 45.25
N LEU A 545 -17.66 -17.52 45.78
CA LEU A 545 -17.83 -18.86 45.28
C LEU A 545 -19.07 -18.98 44.38
N GLY A 546 -18.99 -19.76 43.30
CA GLY A 546 -20.15 -19.93 42.41
C GLY A 546 -20.04 -21.08 41.41
N SER A 547 -20.20 -22.30 41.92
CA SER A 547 -20.95 -23.40 41.28
C SER A 547 -20.71 -23.76 39.79
N ARG A 548 -20.06 -24.92 39.63
CA ARG A 548 -20.38 -26.01 38.69
C ARG A 548 -21.75 -25.87 37.97
N ARG A 549 -21.76 -25.94 36.62
CA ARG A 549 -22.70 -26.81 35.87
C ARG A 549 -22.35 -26.97 34.37
N ARG A 550 -22.04 -28.22 34.04
CA ARG A 550 -22.29 -29.01 32.82
C ARG A 550 -23.09 -28.34 31.67
N ARG A 551 -22.60 -28.55 30.42
CA ARG A 551 -23.25 -29.25 29.27
C ARG A 551 -22.40 -29.02 28.01
N ARG A 552 -21.58 -29.98 27.55
CA ARG A 552 -21.88 -31.02 26.54
C ARG A 552 -23.01 -30.69 25.54
N ARG A 553 -22.56 -30.60 24.27
CA ARG A 553 -23.15 -31.14 23.03
C ARG A 553 -24.60 -30.77 22.71
N ARG A 554 -24.78 -29.92 21.71
CA ARG A 554 -25.30 -30.33 20.39
C ARG A 554 -24.54 -29.61 19.32
#